data_AF-A0A660A838-F1
#
_entry.id   AF-A0A660A838-F1
#
_cell.length_a   1.000
_cell.length_b   1.000
_cell.length_c   1.000
_cell.angle_alpha   90.00
_cell.angle_beta   90.00
_cell.angle_gamma   90.00
#
_symmetry.space_group_name_H-M   'P 1'
#
loop_
_entity.id
_entity.type
_entity.pdbx_description
1 polymer ?
#
loop_
_entity_poly.entity_id
_entity_poly.type
_entity_poly.pdbx_seq_one_letter_code
_entity_poly.pdbx_strand_id
1 'polypeptide(L)'
;KNHASVTVIVDPSDYPLVLAELTETGNTTYEMRQRLAAKVFRHTAAYDALIADYFTTQVGENKPEKLTLTYDLKQAMRYGENPQQAADFYQNAIPTEYAIASAKQLNGKELSFNNVRDADAAIRIIRDFKDQPTVVALKHMNPCGIGQADTIETAWDYCYEADPVSIFGGIVVLNREVDAMTAQKMHPVFLEIIIAPSYTEEALAILTHKKKNLRLLELPFGAQDASEL
;
A
#
# COMPACT_ATOMS: atom_id res chain seq x y z
N LYS A 1 -19.36 -1.59 26.92
CA LYS A 1 -20.08 -0.82 27.98
C LYS A 1 -19.67 -1.26 29.39
N ASN A 2 -19.90 -2.50 29.78
CA ASN A 2 -19.64 -3.00 31.16
C ASN A 2 -18.20 -3.50 31.40
N HIS A 3 -17.19 -2.83 30.82
CA HIS A 3 -15.79 -3.29 30.85
C HIS A 3 -15.16 -3.28 32.24
N ALA A 4 -15.75 -2.57 33.21
CA ALA A 4 -15.34 -2.66 34.61
C ALA A 4 -15.39 -4.10 35.14
N SER A 5 -16.31 -4.93 34.61
CA SER A 5 -16.58 -6.29 35.12
C SER A 5 -16.58 -7.39 34.04
N VAL A 6 -16.65 -7.04 32.76
CA VAL A 6 -16.80 -8.00 31.65
C VAL A 6 -15.65 -7.87 30.66
N THR A 7 -14.97 -8.98 30.39
CA THR A 7 -13.98 -9.11 29.32
C THR A 7 -14.69 -9.46 28.01
N VAL A 8 -14.40 -8.72 26.95
CA VAL A 8 -15.00 -8.93 25.63
C VAL A 8 -13.88 -9.05 24.60
N ILE A 9 -14.00 -9.97 23.65
CA ILE A 9 -13.01 -10.21 22.60
C ILE A 9 -13.73 -10.29 21.26
N VAL A 10 -13.18 -9.65 20.23
CA VAL A 10 -13.72 -9.62 18.86
C VAL A 10 -12.71 -10.08 17.81
N ASP A 11 -11.50 -10.43 18.23
CA ASP A 11 -10.40 -10.80 17.35
C ASP A 11 -9.58 -11.95 17.99
N PRO A 12 -9.43 -13.09 17.30
CA PRO A 12 -8.64 -14.22 17.78
C PRO A 12 -7.19 -13.88 18.15
N SER A 13 -6.61 -12.81 17.57
CA SER A 13 -5.25 -12.38 17.89
C SER A 13 -5.08 -11.92 19.34
N ASP A 14 -6.17 -11.57 20.03
CA ASP A 14 -6.14 -11.17 21.44
C ASP A 14 -6.13 -12.38 22.40
N TYR A 15 -6.42 -13.60 21.92
CA TYR A 15 -6.54 -14.79 22.78
C TYR A 15 -5.28 -15.06 23.61
N PRO A 16 -4.06 -15.04 23.05
CA PRO A 16 -2.86 -15.33 23.83
C PRO A 16 -2.65 -14.36 25.00
N LEU A 17 -2.90 -13.06 24.78
CA LEU A 17 -2.76 -12.02 25.80
C LEU A 17 -3.78 -12.20 26.93
N VAL A 18 -5.03 -12.48 26.59
CA VAL A 18 -6.08 -12.70 27.60
C VAL A 18 -5.85 -13.99 28.39
N LEU A 19 -5.45 -15.07 27.72
CA LEU A 19 -5.14 -16.34 28.37
C LEU A 19 -3.96 -16.23 29.35
N ALA A 20 -2.95 -15.42 29.01
CA ALA A 20 -1.82 -15.15 29.89
C ALA A 20 -2.26 -14.50 31.21
N GLU A 21 -3.06 -13.42 31.16
CA GLU A 21 -3.57 -12.77 32.38
C GLU A 21 -4.44 -13.71 33.23
N LEU A 22 -5.32 -14.47 32.57
CA LEU A 22 -6.20 -15.43 33.25
C LEU A 22 -5.40 -16.52 33.97
N THR A 23 -4.30 -16.98 33.36
CA THR A 23 -3.45 -18.04 33.93
C THR A 23 -2.62 -17.52 35.10
N GLU A 24 -2.09 -16.30 35.01
CA GLU A 24 -1.22 -15.71 36.05
C GLU A 24 -2.02 -15.22 37.26
N THR A 25 -3.18 -14.59 37.03
CA THR A 25 -3.90 -13.86 38.09
C THR A 25 -5.29 -14.43 38.40
N GLY A 26 -5.75 -15.43 37.63
CA GLY A 26 -7.09 -15.99 37.73
C GLY A 26 -8.20 -15.08 37.16
N ASN A 27 -7.87 -13.88 36.67
CA ASN A 27 -8.80 -12.95 36.05
C ASN A 27 -8.08 -12.05 35.03
N THR A 28 -8.81 -11.12 34.41
CA THR A 28 -8.20 -10.04 33.60
C THR A 28 -8.04 -8.78 34.45
N THR A 29 -7.12 -7.91 34.04
CA THR A 29 -6.94 -6.59 34.62
C THR A 29 -8.03 -5.61 34.16
N TYR A 30 -8.22 -4.51 34.89
CA TYR A 30 -9.14 -3.45 34.46
C TYR A 30 -8.65 -2.81 33.15
N GLU A 31 -7.34 -2.60 33.03
CA GLU A 31 -6.65 -2.01 31.89
C GLU A 31 -6.83 -2.85 30.63
N MET A 32 -6.70 -4.19 30.75
CA MET A 32 -6.97 -5.11 29.64
C MET A 32 -8.43 -5.00 29.18
N ARG A 33 -9.39 -5.05 30.12
CA ARG A 33 -10.82 -4.93 29.76
C ARG A 33 -11.14 -3.57 29.13
N GLN A 34 -10.52 -2.49 29.61
CA GLN A 34 -10.68 -1.16 29.02
C GLN A 34 -10.13 -1.09 27.60
N ARG A 35 -8.92 -1.63 27.36
CA ARG A 35 -8.30 -1.72 26.04
C ARG A 35 -9.18 -2.53 25.07
N LEU A 36 -9.64 -3.69 25.50
CA LEU A 36 -10.51 -4.55 24.71
C LEU A 36 -11.84 -3.87 24.41
N ALA A 37 -12.45 -3.19 25.39
CA ALA A 37 -13.69 -2.44 25.16
C ALA A 37 -13.52 -1.34 24.10
N ALA A 38 -12.38 -0.64 24.10
CA ALA A 38 -12.08 0.34 23.06
C ALA A 38 -11.93 -0.32 21.67
N LYS A 39 -11.28 -1.49 21.60
CA LYS A 39 -11.18 -2.29 20.35
C LYS A 39 -12.55 -2.73 19.85
N VAL A 40 -13.42 -3.21 20.73
CA VAL A 40 -14.78 -3.65 20.39
C VAL A 40 -15.61 -2.50 19.83
N PHE A 41 -15.59 -1.32 20.44
CA PHE A 41 -16.35 -0.19 19.91
C PHE A 41 -15.85 0.29 18.55
N ARG A 42 -14.53 0.22 18.28
CA ARG A 42 -14.01 0.46 16.92
C ARG A 42 -14.49 -0.60 15.94
N HIS A 43 -14.46 -1.87 16.33
CA HIS A 43 -14.92 -2.97 15.49
C HIS A 43 -16.40 -2.85 15.12
N THR A 44 -17.28 -2.57 16.09
CA THR A 44 -18.71 -2.39 15.81
C THR A 44 -18.99 -1.12 15.00
N ALA A 45 -18.25 -0.03 15.25
CA ALA A 45 -18.38 1.18 14.45
C ALA A 45 -17.95 0.96 12.98
N ALA A 46 -16.86 0.22 12.76
CA ALA A 46 -16.42 -0.17 11.42
C ALA A 46 -17.48 -1.03 10.71
N TYR A 47 -18.06 -1.99 11.42
CA TYR A 47 -19.13 -2.84 10.88
C TYR A 47 -20.36 -2.03 10.43
N ASP A 48 -20.86 -1.13 11.28
CA ASP A 48 -22.00 -0.28 10.94
C ASP A 48 -21.67 0.71 9.81
N ALA A 49 -20.44 1.21 9.74
CA ALA A 49 -19.99 2.07 8.65
C ALA A 49 -20.03 1.34 7.29
N LEU A 50 -19.58 0.08 7.25
CA LEU A 50 -19.62 -0.74 6.03
C LEU A 50 -21.05 -1.07 5.60
N ILE A 51 -21.96 -1.33 6.55
CA ILE A 51 -23.38 -1.53 6.24
C ILE A 51 -24.01 -0.26 5.66
N ALA A 52 -23.71 0.90 6.25
CA ALA A 52 -24.23 2.17 5.77
C ALA A 52 -23.74 2.48 4.35
N ASP A 53 -22.46 2.25 4.07
CA ASP A 53 -21.86 2.43 2.74
C ASP A 53 -22.48 1.50 1.69
N TYR A 54 -22.72 0.24 2.05
CA TYR A 54 -23.44 -0.71 1.19
C TYR A 54 -24.83 -0.20 0.79
N PHE A 55 -25.65 0.24 1.75
CA PHE A 55 -27.00 0.74 1.45
C PHE A 55 -26.97 2.05 0.66
N THR A 56 -26.03 2.95 0.96
CA THR A 56 -25.80 4.20 0.22
C THR A 56 -25.54 3.91 -1.26
N THR A 57 -24.66 2.94 -1.53
CA THR A 57 -24.36 2.47 -2.89
C THR A 57 -25.59 1.86 -3.56
N GLN A 58 -26.35 1.01 -2.85
CA GLN A 58 -27.53 0.36 -3.42
C GLN A 58 -28.62 1.32 -3.87
N VAL A 59 -28.80 2.45 -3.17
CA VAL A 59 -29.79 3.47 -3.54
C VAL A 59 -29.25 4.50 -4.55
N GLY A 60 -27.98 4.38 -4.96
CA GLY A 60 -27.33 5.29 -5.91
C GLY A 60 -27.06 6.68 -5.35
N GLU A 61 -26.91 6.82 -4.03
CA GLU A 61 -26.68 8.11 -3.39
C GLU A 61 -25.18 8.44 -3.36
N ASN A 62 -24.74 9.30 -4.28
CA ASN A 62 -23.32 9.67 -4.38
C ASN A 62 -22.87 10.77 -3.40
N LYS A 63 -23.82 11.43 -2.71
CA LYS A 63 -23.56 12.57 -1.82
C LYS A 63 -24.46 12.47 -0.58
N PRO A 64 -24.28 11.44 0.26
CA PRO A 64 -25.10 11.27 1.45
C PRO A 64 -24.92 12.46 2.39
N GLU A 65 -25.93 12.75 3.20
CA GLU A 65 -25.88 13.80 4.22
C GLU A 65 -24.84 13.52 5.31
N LYS A 66 -24.38 12.27 5.42
CA LYS A 66 -23.33 11.83 6.34
C LYS A 66 -22.38 10.84 5.68
N LEU A 67 -21.10 11.19 5.66
CA LEU A 67 -20.01 10.30 5.25
C LEU A 67 -19.36 9.66 6.49
N THR A 68 -19.40 8.33 6.59
CA THR A 68 -18.77 7.58 7.69
C THR A 68 -17.72 6.63 7.11
N LEU A 69 -16.44 6.93 7.34
CA LEU A 69 -15.32 6.17 6.81
C LEU A 69 -14.66 5.34 7.91
N THR A 70 -14.21 4.14 7.55
CA THR A 70 -13.45 3.26 8.45
C THR A 70 -12.24 2.69 7.74
N TYR A 71 -11.12 2.60 8.48
CA TYR A 71 -9.85 2.14 7.96
C TYR A 71 -9.12 1.30 8.99
N ASP A 72 -8.30 0.36 8.50
CA ASP A 72 -7.43 -0.47 9.32
C ASP A 72 -5.98 -0.01 9.23
N LEU A 73 -5.29 0.02 10.37
CA LEU A 73 -3.86 0.35 10.41
C LEU A 73 -3.08 -0.74 9.68
N LYS A 74 -2.41 -0.35 8.59
CA LYS A 74 -1.57 -1.25 7.76
C LYS A 74 -0.13 -1.27 8.25
N GLN A 75 0.44 -0.08 8.51
CA GLN A 75 1.83 0.07 8.90
C GLN A 75 2.01 1.35 9.72
N ALA A 76 2.70 1.26 10.86
CA ALA A 76 3.18 2.45 11.54
C ALA A 76 4.33 3.09 10.73
N MET A 77 4.35 4.41 10.59
CA MET A 77 5.40 5.08 9.84
C MET A 77 6.49 5.59 10.77
N ARG A 78 7.75 5.53 10.30
CA ARG A 78 8.90 6.05 11.05
C ARG A 78 8.77 7.55 11.34
N TYR A 79 8.20 8.28 10.38
CA TYR A 79 7.85 9.69 10.43
C TYR A 79 6.92 10.00 9.25
N GLY A 80 6.31 11.20 9.25
CA GLY A 80 5.47 11.71 8.16
C GLY A 80 6.31 12.19 6.97
N GLU A 81 5.92 13.32 6.38
CA GLU A 81 6.68 13.87 5.25
C GLU A 81 8.10 14.30 5.66
N ASN A 82 8.24 14.78 6.89
CA ASN A 82 9.49 15.19 7.50
C ASN A 82 9.73 14.49 8.86
N PRO A 83 10.99 14.33 9.31
CA PRO A 83 11.34 13.55 10.51
C PRO A 83 10.63 13.94 11.81
N GLN A 84 10.24 15.20 11.95
CA GLN A 84 9.55 15.74 13.13
C GLN A 84 8.04 15.44 13.17
N GLN A 85 7.47 14.88 12.10
CA GLN A 85 6.04 14.59 11.99
C GLN A 85 5.79 13.10 12.30
N ALA A 86 4.74 12.79 13.04
CA ALA A 86 4.24 11.43 13.16
C ALA A 86 3.31 11.09 11.99
N ALA A 87 3.31 9.83 11.56
CA ALA A 87 2.38 9.33 10.56
C ALA A 87 2.14 7.84 10.75
N ASP A 88 1.05 7.37 10.16
CA ASP A 88 0.65 5.97 10.09
C ASP A 88 -0.02 5.76 8.73
N PHE A 89 0.11 4.56 8.17
CA PHE A 89 -0.53 4.18 6.93
C PHE A 89 -1.71 3.27 7.19
N TYR A 90 -2.87 3.70 6.72
CA TYR A 90 -4.13 3.02 6.86
C TYR A 90 -4.61 2.52 5.49
N GLN A 91 -5.36 1.42 5.49
CA GLN A 91 -6.01 0.86 4.31
C GLN A 91 -7.53 0.80 4.53
N ASN A 92 -8.30 0.77 3.44
CA ASN A 92 -9.74 0.51 3.51
C ASN A 92 -10.00 -0.82 4.24
N ALA A 93 -11.08 -0.86 5.04
CA ALA A 93 -11.48 -2.10 5.73
C ALA A 93 -11.82 -3.22 4.74
N ILE A 94 -12.31 -2.87 3.55
CA ILE A 94 -12.37 -3.75 2.39
C ILE A 94 -11.26 -3.30 1.43
N PRO A 95 -10.17 -4.08 1.28
CA PRO A 95 -9.03 -3.67 0.46
C PRO A 95 -9.40 -3.46 -1.01
N THR A 96 -8.90 -2.37 -1.60
CA THR A 96 -8.96 -2.11 -3.04
C THR A 96 -7.79 -2.82 -3.72
N GLU A 97 -8.05 -3.70 -4.68
CA GLU A 97 -7.01 -4.53 -5.30
C GLU A 97 -5.91 -3.71 -5.99
N TYR A 98 -6.29 -2.67 -6.74
CA TYR A 98 -5.36 -1.79 -7.44
C TYR A 98 -4.98 -0.55 -6.63
N ALA A 99 -4.36 -0.77 -5.47
CA ALA A 99 -3.89 0.29 -4.59
C ALA A 99 -2.52 -0.06 -3.99
N ILE A 100 -1.74 0.96 -3.64
CA ILE A 100 -0.44 0.76 -2.97
C ILE A 100 -0.56 -0.06 -1.67
N ALA A 101 -1.68 0.03 -0.96
CA ALA A 101 -1.96 -0.76 0.25
C ALA A 101 -2.05 -2.28 0.00
N SER A 102 -2.37 -2.67 -1.23
CA SER A 102 -2.53 -4.05 -1.68
C SER A 102 -1.28 -4.60 -2.38
N ALA A 103 -0.27 -3.75 -2.59
CA ALA A 103 0.98 -4.18 -3.20
C ALA A 103 1.76 -5.12 -2.27
N LYS A 104 2.29 -6.21 -2.84
CA LYS A 104 3.15 -7.16 -2.14
C LYS A 104 4.60 -6.72 -2.27
N GLN A 105 5.24 -6.45 -1.14
CA GLN A 105 6.65 -6.09 -1.13
C GLN A 105 7.53 -7.34 -1.20
N LEU A 106 8.31 -7.47 -2.29
CA LEU A 106 9.19 -8.60 -2.58
C LEU A 106 10.63 -8.40 -2.09
N ASN A 107 11.06 -7.15 -1.91
CA ASN A 107 12.40 -6.78 -1.44
C ASN A 107 12.39 -5.41 -0.77
N GLY A 108 13.48 -5.07 -0.08
CA GLY A 108 13.73 -3.71 0.39
C GLY A 108 13.29 -3.43 1.82
N LYS A 109 13.50 -2.19 2.25
CA LYS A 109 13.06 -1.70 3.56
C LYS A 109 11.57 -1.38 3.56
N GLU A 110 10.96 -1.29 4.73
CA GLU A 110 9.60 -0.73 4.88
C GLU A 110 9.44 0.60 4.13
N LEU A 111 8.23 0.83 3.63
CA LEU A 111 7.88 2.07 2.93
C LEU A 111 7.86 3.24 3.91
N SER A 112 8.41 4.38 3.49
CA SER A 112 8.23 5.66 4.18
C SER A 112 6.91 6.33 3.77
N PHE A 113 6.52 7.39 4.48
CA PHE A 113 5.37 8.20 4.11
C PHE A 113 5.47 8.74 2.67
N ASN A 114 6.63 9.30 2.31
CA ASN A 114 6.86 9.83 0.96
C ASN A 114 6.87 8.73 -0.09
N ASN A 115 7.38 7.54 0.26
CA ASN A 115 7.31 6.37 -0.61
C ASN A 115 5.88 5.97 -0.95
N VAL A 116 4.98 5.95 0.04
CA VAL A 116 3.56 5.62 -0.19
C VAL A 116 2.90 6.68 -1.08
N ARG A 117 3.14 7.97 -0.81
CA ARG A 117 2.54 9.07 -1.59
C ARG A 117 2.99 9.05 -3.05
N ASP A 118 4.29 8.98 -3.29
CA ASP A 118 4.86 8.98 -4.65
C ASP A 118 4.48 7.70 -5.40
N ALA A 119 4.42 6.54 -4.72
CA ALA A 119 3.95 5.29 -5.33
C ALA A 119 2.46 5.34 -5.71
N ASP A 120 1.59 5.87 -4.85
CA ASP A 120 0.17 6.05 -5.16
C ASP A 120 -0.02 6.97 -6.37
N ALA A 121 0.70 8.09 -6.42
CA ALA A 121 0.68 9.00 -7.56
C ALA A 121 1.16 8.32 -8.85
N ALA A 122 2.23 7.51 -8.78
CA ALA A 122 2.73 6.76 -9.93
C ALA A 122 1.70 5.75 -10.45
N ILE A 123 1.08 4.98 -9.54
CA ILE A 123 0.02 4.00 -9.85
C ILE A 123 -1.18 4.69 -10.52
N ARG A 124 -1.61 5.85 -10.01
CA ARG A 124 -2.71 6.63 -10.59
C ARG A 124 -2.40 7.11 -12.01
N ILE A 125 -1.17 7.57 -12.27
CA ILE A 125 -0.77 8.04 -13.59
C ILE A 125 -0.73 6.88 -14.58
N ILE A 126 -0.07 5.76 -14.23
CA ILE A 126 0.08 4.64 -15.16
C ILE A 126 -1.25 3.92 -15.46
N ARG A 127 -2.24 4.06 -14.58
CA ARG A 127 -3.59 3.49 -14.76
C ARG A 127 -4.25 3.90 -16.07
N ASP A 128 -3.99 5.12 -16.54
CA ASP A 128 -4.57 5.66 -17.77
C ASP A 128 -3.96 5.01 -19.03
N PHE A 129 -2.87 4.23 -18.89
CA PHE A 129 -2.15 3.59 -19.98
C PHE A 129 -2.41 2.08 -20.00
N LYS A 130 -3.49 1.68 -20.68
CA LYS A 130 -3.94 0.27 -20.74
C LYS A 130 -3.35 -0.49 -21.92
N ASP A 131 -3.33 0.13 -23.10
CA ASP A 131 -3.14 -0.58 -24.37
C ASP A 131 -1.69 -0.97 -24.64
N GLN A 132 -0.73 -0.08 -24.37
CA GLN A 132 0.68 -0.29 -24.72
C GLN A 132 1.58 -0.43 -23.47
N PRO A 133 2.69 -1.19 -23.57
CA PRO A 133 3.76 -1.16 -22.58
C PRO A 133 4.18 0.27 -22.24
N THR A 134 4.06 0.61 -20.96
CA THR A 134 4.27 1.95 -20.45
C THR A 134 5.07 1.89 -19.16
N VAL A 135 5.97 2.86 -19.01
CA VAL A 135 6.74 3.11 -17.80
C VAL A 135 6.52 4.55 -17.37
N VAL A 136 6.26 4.75 -16.08
CA VAL A 136 6.09 6.07 -15.47
C VAL A 136 7.10 6.19 -14.34
N ALA A 137 7.87 7.28 -14.34
CA ALA A 137 8.82 7.63 -13.29
C ALA A 137 8.38 8.91 -12.56
N LEU A 138 8.37 8.86 -11.23
CA LEU A 138 8.03 9.97 -10.36
C LEU A 138 9.18 10.33 -9.40
N LYS A 139 9.19 11.60 -9.02
CA LYS A 139 9.96 12.12 -7.88
C LYS A 139 9.19 13.24 -7.21
N HIS A 140 8.97 13.14 -5.90
CA HIS A 140 8.29 14.17 -5.11
C HIS A 140 6.93 14.57 -5.72
N MET A 141 6.08 13.58 -5.98
CA MET A 141 4.74 13.72 -6.60
C MET A 141 4.72 14.24 -8.05
N ASN A 142 5.87 14.46 -8.69
CA ASN A 142 5.95 14.99 -10.05
C ASN A 142 6.49 13.91 -11.01
N PRO A 143 5.85 13.69 -12.18
CA PRO A 143 6.41 12.80 -13.19
C PRO A 143 7.68 13.41 -13.78
N CYS A 144 8.78 12.66 -13.76
CA CYS A 144 10.02 13.02 -14.42
C CYS A 144 10.22 12.31 -15.76
N GLY A 145 9.46 11.24 -16.03
CA GLY A 145 9.48 10.55 -17.31
C GLY A 145 8.25 9.67 -17.51
N ILE A 146 7.77 9.61 -18.75
CA ILE A 146 6.78 8.65 -19.20
C ILE A 146 7.25 8.12 -20.55
N GLY A 147 7.40 6.81 -20.66
CA GLY A 147 7.78 6.14 -21.89
C GLY A 147 6.74 5.11 -22.27
N GLN A 148 6.31 5.12 -23.53
CA GLN A 148 5.37 4.16 -24.09
C GLN A 148 5.95 3.61 -25.40
N ALA A 149 5.94 2.30 -25.55
CA ALA A 149 6.55 1.62 -26.71
C ALA A 149 5.92 0.23 -26.92
N ASP A 150 6.38 -0.49 -27.95
CA ASP A 150 5.91 -1.85 -28.25
C ASP A 150 6.43 -2.91 -27.27
N THR A 151 7.51 -2.62 -26.55
CA THR A 151 8.08 -3.50 -25.50
C THR A 151 8.30 -2.71 -24.22
N ILE A 152 8.25 -3.40 -23.08
CA ILE A 152 8.47 -2.76 -21.78
C ILE A 152 9.91 -2.25 -21.61
N GLU A 153 10.86 -2.93 -22.24
CA GLU A 153 12.27 -2.54 -22.27
C GLU A 153 12.47 -1.21 -23.00
N THR A 154 11.87 -1.03 -24.18
CA THR A 154 11.95 0.23 -24.94
C THR A 154 11.15 1.34 -24.26
N ALA A 155 10.03 1.01 -23.62
CA ALA A 155 9.27 1.96 -22.81
C ALA A 155 10.10 2.49 -21.62
N TRP A 156 10.90 1.63 -21.00
CA TRP A 156 11.89 2.06 -20.00
C TRP A 156 12.92 3.02 -20.59
N ASP A 157 13.49 2.73 -21.77
CA ASP A 157 14.49 3.60 -22.40
C ASP A 157 13.92 5.01 -22.61
N TYR A 158 12.72 5.13 -23.20
CA TYR A 158 12.06 6.42 -23.40
C TYR A 158 11.73 7.14 -22.09
N CYS A 159 11.29 6.41 -21.07
CA CYS A 159 11.02 6.99 -19.75
C CYS A 159 12.31 7.53 -19.10
N TYR A 160 13.41 6.79 -19.19
CA TYR A 160 14.69 7.18 -18.61
C TYR A 160 15.31 8.37 -19.35
N GLU A 161 15.25 8.39 -20.68
CA GLU A 161 15.80 9.46 -21.52
C GLU A 161 15.08 10.82 -21.36
N ALA A 162 13.84 10.83 -20.84
CA ALA A 162 13.08 12.05 -20.60
C ALA A 162 13.77 12.99 -19.57
N ASP A 163 14.21 12.44 -18.44
CA ASP A 163 15.03 13.17 -17.45
C ASP A 163 15.90 12.20 -16.61
N PRO A 164 17.10 11.84 -17.12
CA PRO A 164 18.04 10.95 -16.43
C PRO A 164 18.55 11.50 -15.09
N VAL A 165 18.47 12.82 -14.88
CA VAL A 165 18.94 13.46 -13.64
C VAL A 165 17.88 13.33 -12.56
N SER A 166 16.63 13.62 -12.89
CA SER A 166 15.54 13.60 -11.91
C SER A 166 15.12 12.18 -11.54
N ILE A 167 15.20 11.19 -12.43
CA ILE A 167 14.83 9.80 -12.09
C ILE A 167 15.70 9.16 -10.99
N PHE A 168 16.89 9.72 -10.71
CA PHE A 168 17.75 9.25 -9.63
C PHE A 168 17.06 9.41 -8.26
N GLY A 169 16.88 8.29 -7.56
CA GLY A 169 16.13 8.19 -6.31
C GLY A 169 14.61 8.22 -6.51
N GLY A 170 14.15 8.07 -7.75
CA GLY A 170 12.74 8.09 -8.11
C GLY A 170 12.02 6.78 -7.84
N ILE A 171 10.72 6.82 -8.09
CA ILE A 171 9.79 5.70 -8.03
C ILE A 171 9.33 5.41 -9.45
N VAL A 172 9.43 4.14 -9.84
CA VAL A 172 9.11 3.71 -11.21
C VAL A 172 8.00 2.69 -11.15
N VAL A 173 6.99 2.85 -12.00
CA VAL A 173 5.95 1.86 -12.21
C VAL A 173 5.92 1.43 -13.67
N LEU A 174 5.76 0.12 -13.89
CA LEU A 174 5.68 -0.54 -15.19
C LEU A 174 4.34 -1.27 -15.29
N ASN A 175 3.63 -1.13 -16.41
CA ASN A 175 2.31 -1.78 -16.59
C ASN A 175 2.38 -3.18 -17.20
N ARG A 176 3.60 -3.73 -17.34
CA ARG A 176 3.89 -5.09 -17.81
C ARG A 176 4.94 -5.72 -16.90
N GLU A 177 5.09 -7.04 -17.01
CA GLU A 177 6.11 -7.80 -16.30
C GLU A 177 7.51 -7.22 -16.52
N VAL A 178 8.32 -7.19 -15.47
CA VAL A 178 9.74 -6.83 -15.58
C VAL A 178 10.54 -8.08 -15.88
N ASP A 179 11.15 -8.11 -17.06
CA ASP A 179 12.05 -9.19 -17.51
C ASP A 179 13.53 -8.89 -17.21
N ALA A 180 14.40 -9.85 -17.52
CA ALA A 180 15.84 -9.73 -17.28
C ALA A 180 16.49 -8.57 -18.05
N MET A 181 16.06 -8.28 -19.28
CA MET A 181 16.64 -7.23 -20.13
C MET A 181 16.31 -5.85 -19.56
N THR A 182 15.04 -5.64 -19.20
CA THR A 182 14.57 -4.42 -18.54
C THR A 182 15.25 -4.25 -17.19
N ALA A 183 15.33 -5.31 -16.38
CA ALA A 183 16.00 -5.29 -15.09
C ALA A 183 17.49 -4.91 -15.19
N GLN A 184 18.22 -5.40 -16.21
CA GLN A 184 19.62 -5.05 -16.44
C GLN A 184 19.80 -3.55 -16.67
N LYS A 185 18.88 -2.91 -17.42
CA LYS A 185 18.92 -1.47 -17.68
C LYS A 185 18.56 -0.63 -16.46
N MET A 186 17.63 -1.11 -15.63
CA MET A 186 17.23 -0.43 -14.39
C MET A 186 18.28 -0.59 -13.27
N HIS A 187 19.04 -1.69 -13.27
CA HIS A 187 20.01 -2.01 -12.23
C HIS A 187 21.11 -0.95 -12.00
N PRO A 188 21.72 -0.29 -13.00
CA PRO A 188 22.70 0.77 -12.75
C PRO A 188 22.09 2.04 -12.13
N VAL A 189 20.78 2.25 -12.26
CA VAL A 189 20.10 3.46 -11.75
C VAL A 189 19.75 3.30 -10.28
N PHE A 190 20.04 4.31 -9.46
CA PHE A 190 19.53 4.33 -8.09
C PHE A 190 18.04 4.67 -8.11
N LEU A 191 17.20 3.71 -7.78
CA LEU A 191 15.75 3.85 -7.66
C LEU A 191 15.35 3.49 -6.23
N GLU A 192 14.35 4.18 -5.69
CA GLU A 192 13.83 3.83 -4.36
C GLU A 192 12.81 2.69 -4.42
N ILE A 193 11.96 2.70 -5.45
CA ILE A 193 10.89 1.72 -5.66
C ILE A 193 10.75 1.38 -7.14
N ILE A 194 10.53 0.11 -7.43
CA ILE A 194 9.99 -0.37 -8.70
C ILE A 194 8.67 -1.08 -8.41
N ILE A 195 7.63 -0.77 -9.17
CA ILE A 195 6.30 -1.34 -9.07
C ILE A 195 5.95 -1.99 -10.41
N ALA A 196 5.46 -3.24 -10.40
CA ALA A 196 5.06 -3.94 -11.61
C ALA A 196 3.99 -5.02 -11.31
N PRO A 197 3.25 -5.50 -12.33
CA PRO A 197 2.35 -6.64 -12.17
C PRO A 197 3.04 -7.95 -11.78
N SER A 198 4.26 -8.16 -12.27
CA SER A 198 5.08 -9.33 -11.95
C SER A 198 6.55 -9.08 -12.32
N TYR A 199 7.41 -9.98 -11.89
CA TYR A 199 8.84 -9.99 -12.20
C TYR A 199 9.26 -11.42 -12.53
N THR A 200 10.11 -11.60 -13.54
CA THR A 200 10.75 -12.92 -13.74
C THR A 200 11.75 -13.21 -12.63
N GLU A 201 12.10 -14.48 -12.43
CA GLU A 201 13.08 -14.88 -11.40
C GLU A 201 14.45 -14.22 -11.64
N GLU A 202 14.87 -14.13 -12.91
CA GLU A 202 16.11 -13.48 -13.31
C GLU A 202 16.06 -11.97 -13.03
N ALA A 203 14.93 -11.32 -13.31
CA ALA A 203 14.74 -9.90 -13.03
C ALA A 203 14.86 -9.61 -11.52
N LEU A 204 14.24 -10.44 -10.67
CA LEU A 204 14.39 -10.34 -9.22
C LEU A 204 15.84 -10.55 -8.78
N ALA A 205 16.53 -11.55 -9.33
CA ALA A 205 17.94 -11.81 -9.01
C ALA A 205 18.83 -10.60 -9.38
N ILE A 206 18.59 -9.99 -10.54
CA ILE A 206 19.32 -8.80 -11.00
C ILE A 206 19.00 -7.60 -10.11
N LEU A 207 17.72 -7.26 -9.92
CA LEU A 207 17.31 -6.05 -9.20
C LEU A 207 17.67 -6.09 -7.71
N THR A 208 17.76 -7.28 -7.11
CA THR A 208 18.12 -7.44 -5.70
C THR A 208 19.64 -7.58 -5.47
N HIS A 209 20.43 -7.85 -6.52
CA HIS A 209 21.89 -7.99 -6.39
C HIS A 209 22.52 -6.72 -5.82
N LYS A 210 23.11 -6.80 -4.61
CA LYS A 210 23.72 -5.65 -3.91
C LYS A 210 22.78 -4.45 -3.65
N LYS A 211 21.47 -4.57 -3.90
CA LYS A 211 20.45 -3.52 -3.68
C LYS A 211 19.42 -3.91 -2.63
N LYS A 212 19.91 -4.18 -1.41
CA LYS A 212 19.06 -4.60 -0.28
C LYS A 212 17.98 -3.59 0.15
N ASN A 213 18.11 -2.32 -0.26
CA ASN A 213 17.18 -1.25 0.13
C ASN A 213 16.10 -0.95 -0.91
N LEU A 214 16.29 -1.39 -2.17
CA LEU A 214 15.34 -1.14 -3.26
C LEU A 214 14.03 -1.87 -2.97
N ARG A 215 12.90 -1.14 -2.89
CA ARG A 215 11.60 -1.80 -2.77
C ARG A 215 11.17 -2.31 -4.14
N LEU A 216 10.87 -3.60 -4.21
CA LEU A 216 10.21 -4.21 -5.37
C LEU A 216 8.79 -4.52 -4.92
N LEU A 217 7.81 -3.91 -5.59
CA LEU A 217 6.40 -4.06 -5.25
C LEU A 217 5.68 -4.74 -6.41
N GLU A 218 5.07 -5.88 -6.11
CA GLU A 218 4.17 -6.58 -7.01
C GLU A 218 2.75 -6.11 -6.76
N LEU A 219 2.09 -5.57 -7.78
CA LEU A 219 0.71 -5.10 -7.72
C LEU A 219 -0.04 -5.62 -8.94
N PRO A 220 -1.09 -6.44 -8.82
CA PRO A 220 -1.80 -6.96 -10.00
C PRO A 220 -2.52 -5.85 -10.78
N PHE A 221 -2.26 -5.75 -12.09
CA PHE A 221 -2.88 -4.73 -12.96
C PHE A 221 -4.24 -5.18 -13.53
N GLY A 222 -4.69 -6.41 -13.24
CA GLY A 222 -5.97 -6.94 -13.73
C GLY A 222 -7.21 -6.24 -13.15
N ALA A 223 -7.05 -5.46 -12.07
CA ALA A 223 -8.13 -4.77 -11.37
C ALA A 223 -7.98 -3.23 -11.42
N GLN A 224 -7.34 -2.68 -12.47
CA GLN A 224 -7.10 -1.24 -12.62
C GLN A 224 -8.36 -0.38 -12.38
N ASP A 225 -9.50 -0.83 -12.89
CA ASP A 225 -10.79 -0.14 -12.80
C ASP A 225 -11.36 -0.13 -11.37
N ALA A 226 -10.92 -1.04 -10.49
CA ALA A 226 -11.38 -1.11 -9.10
C ALA A 226 -10.93 0.09 -8.24
N SER A 227 -9.97 0.88 -8.73
CA SER A 227 -9.46 2.08 -8.06
C SER A 227 -10.12 3.39 -8.51
N GLU A 228 -11.12 3.32 -9.39
CA GLU A 228 -11.84 4.49 -9.93
C GLU A 228 -12.95 5.02 -9.01
N LEU A 229 -13.28 4.29 -7.95
CA LEU A 229 -14.31 4.61 -6.95
C LEU A 229 -13.72 5.21 -5.67
#